data_AF-R7F006-F1
#
_entry.id   AF-R7F006-F1
#
_cell.length_a   1.000
_cell.length_b   1.000
_cell.length_c   1.000
_cell.angle_alpha   90.00
_cell.angle_beta   90.00
_cell.angle_gamma   90.00
#
_symmetry.space_group_name_H-M   'P 1'
#
loop_
_entity.id
_entity.type
_entity.pdbx_description
1 polymer ?
#
loop_
_entity_poly.entity_id
_entity_poly.type
_entity_poly.pdbx_seq_one_letter_code
_entity_poly.pdbx_strand_id
1 'polypeptide(L)'
;MTLKEIKEARAAGASSEETLSSLDTYIAAHPEDDEALTERALLNWAMGKRSAAINDHLAAVRLNPKSRSGQALKAAYEILNFYNKDLYNP
;
A
#
# COMPACT_ATOMS: atom_id res chain seq x y z
N MET A 1 -9.01 9.38 -14.36
CA MET A 1 -9.61 9.15 -13.02
C MET A 1 -8.66 9.74 -12.00
N THR A 2 -9.15 10.55 -11.07
CA THR A 2 -8.37 11.12 -9.97
C THR A 2 -8.28 10.14 -8.82
N LEU A 3 -7.30 10.31 -7.91
CA LEU A 3 -7.22 9.47 -6.71
C LEU A 3 -8.50 9.53 -5.87
N LYS A 4 -9.14 10.70 -5.81
CA LYS A 4 -10.42 10.88 -5.12
C LYS A 4 -11.52 10.01 -5.73
N GLU A 5 -11.66 10.02 -7.07
CA GLU A 5 -12.65 9.18 -7.77
C GLU A 5 -12.39 7.69 -7.55
N ILE A 6 -11.13 7.26 -7.47
CA ILE A 6 -10.78 5.86 -7.16
C ILE A 6 -11.26 5.47 -5.77
N LYS A 7 -11.02 6.33 -4.78
CA LYS A 7 -11.45 6.11 -3.38
C LYS A 7 -12.97 6.12 -3.26
N GLU A 8 -13.66 7.01 -3.97
CA GLU A 8 -15.12 7.07 -4.03
C GLU A 8 -15.71 5.81 -4.69
N ALA A 9 -15.14 5.34 -5.80
CA ALA A 9 -15.57 4.11 -6.46
C ALA A 9 -15.41 2.89 -5.53
N ARG A 10 -14.28 2.79 -4.82
CA ARG A 10 -14.06 1.77 -3.79
C ARG A 10 -15.11 1.85 -2.69
N ALA A 11 -15.39 3.05 -2.18
CA ALA A 11 -16.41 3.27 -1.15
C ALA A 11 -17.83 2.93 -1.64
N ALA A 12 -18.10 3.12 -2.93
CA ALA A 12 -19.35 2.76 -3.61
C ALA A 12 -19.48 1.25 -3.91
N GLY A 13 -18.47 0.44 -3.59
CA GLY A 13 -18.52 -1.02 -3.71
C GLY A 13 -17.77 -1.60 -4.91
N ALA A 14 -16.89 -0.84 -5.56
CA ALA A 14 -15.98 -1.41 -6.56
C ALA A 14 -15.14 -2.55 -5.95
N SER A 15 -14.91 -3.60 -6.73
CA SER A 15 -14.13 -4.75 -6.28
C SER A 15 -12.69 -4.37 -6.00
N SER A 16 -11.98 -5.23 -5.26
CA SER A 16 -10.57 -5.01 -4.97
C SER A 16 -9.73 -5.04 -6.26
N GLU A 17 -10.10 -5.89 -7.22
CA GLU A 17 -9.45 -6.01 -8.52
C GLU A 17 -9.65 -4.76 -9.39
N GLU A 18 -10.87 -4.24 -9.47
CA GLU A 18 -11.17 -2.99 -10.19
C GLU A 18 -10.46 -1.78 -9.58
N THR A 19 -10.48 -1.70 -8.24
CA THR A 19 -9.76 -0.65 -7.52
C THR A 19 -8.26 -0.75 -7.78
N LEU A 20 -7.69 -1.95 -7.75
CA LEU A 20 -6.27 -2.18 -7.97
C LEU A 20 -5.85 -1.76 -9.39
N SER A 21 -6.62 -2.15 -10.41
CA SER A 21 -6.38 -1.76 -11.80
C SER A 21 -6.42 -0.23 -11.97
N SER A 22 -7.37 0.43 -11.31
CA SER A 22 -7.49 1.89 -11.34
C SER A 22 -6.30 2.57 -10.65
N LEU A 23 -5.84 2.05 -9.51
CA LEU A 23 -4.65 2.53 -8.81
C LEU A 23 -3.37 2.30 -9.61
N ASP A 24 -3.22 1.15 -10.27
CA ASP A 24 -2.05 0.86 -11.11
C ASP A 24 -1.94 1.85 -12.27
N THR A 25 -3.07 2.14 -12.94
CA THR A 25 -3.12 3.14 -14.01
C THR A 25 -2.80 4.54 -13.49
N TYR A 26 -3.33 4.91 -12.32
CA TYR A 26 -3.08 6.21 -11.70
C TYR A 26 -1.61 6.38 -11.30
N ILE A 27 -1.03 5.39 -10.63
CA ILE A 27 0.36 5.41 -10.17
C ILE A 27 1.34 5.41 -11.35
N ALA A 28 1.00 4.76 -12.48
CA ALA A 28 1.82 4.85 -13.69
C ALA A 28 1.93 6.28 -14.22
N ALA A 29 0.89 7.11 -14.06
CA ALA A 29 0.91 8.52 -14.41
C ALA A 29 1.46 9.42 -13.30
N HIS A 30 1.36 8.98 -12.04
CA HIS A 30 1.73 9.73 -10.84
C HIS A 30 2.62 8.90 -9.90
N PRO A 31 3.85 8.56 -10.31
CA PRO A 31 4.70 7.61 -9.57
C PRO A 31 5.19 8.14 -8.22
N GLU A 32 5.13 9.45 -7.99
CA GLU A 32 5.57 10.12 -6.77
C GLU A 32 4.41 10.51 -5.83
N ASP A 33 3.19 10.06 -6.12
CA ASP A 33 2.04 10.27 -5.23
C ASP A 33 2.08 9.26 -4.07
N ASP A 34 2.52 9.72 -2.91
CA ASP A 34 2.62 8.91 -1.70
C ASP A 34 1.25 8.44 -1.18
N GLU A 35 0.19 9.21 -1.42
CA GLU A 35 -1.16 8.84 -1.02
C GLU A 35 -1.67 7.68 -1.89
N ALA A 36 -1.47 7.75 -3.20
CA ALA A 36 -1.86 6.67 -4.12
C ALA A 36 -1.11 5.36 -3.83
N LEU A 37 0.21 5.44 -3.58
CA LEU A 37 1.01 4.30 -3.15
C LEU A 37 0.51 3.74 -1.82
N THR A 38 0.14 4.61 -0.88
CA THR A 38 -0.45 4.21 0.41
C THR A 38 -1.78 3.48 0.23
N GLU A 39 -2.68 3.99 -0.62
CA GLU A 39 -3.97 3.34 -0.89
C GLU A 39 -3.78 1.97 -1.57
N ARG A 40 -2.84 1.85 -2.52
CA ARG A 40 -2.52 0.55 -3.15
C ARG A 40 -1.91 -0.43 -2.15
N ALA A 41 -1.06 0.05 -1.24
CA ALA A 41 -0.49 -0.77 -0.20
C ALA A 41 -1.56 -1.36 0.73
N LEU A 42 -2.51 -0.53 1.19
CA LEU A 42 -3.63 -0.97 2.03
C LEU A 42 -4.52 -1.98 1.31
N LEU A 43 -4.78 -1.77 0.02
CA LEU A 43 -5.53 -2.70 -0.80
C LEU A 43 -4.81 -4.04 -0.95
N ASN A 44 -3.53 -4.03 -1.32
CA ASN A 44 -2.71 -5.23 -1.45
C ASN A 44 -2.65 -5.99 -0.12
N TRP A 45 -2.58 -5.29 1.01
CA TRP A 45 -2.62 -5.90 2.34
C TRP A 45 -3.95 -6.62 2.59
N ALA A 46 -5.08 -5.97 2.28
CA ALA A 46 -6.42 -6.56 2.40
C ALA A 46 -6.61 -7.78 1.48
N MET A 47 -5.96 -7.79 0.32
CA MET A 47 -5.95 -8.93 -0.62
C MET A 47 -4.96 -10.04 -0.22
N GLY A 48 -4.24 -9.92 0.90
CA GLY A 48 -3.23 -10.89 1.33
C GLY A 48 -1.90 -10.83 0.57
N LYS A 49 -1.74 -9.86 -0.34
CA LYS A 49 -0.52 -9.64 -1.15
C LYS A 49 0.53 -8.86 -0.33
N ARG A 50 1.00 -9.46 0.77
CA ARG A 50 1.85 -8.78 1.78
C ARG A 50 3.13 -8.17 1.21
N SER A 51 3.84 -8.88 0.33
CA SER A 51 5.08 -8.37 -0.27
C SER A 51 4.85 -7.11 -1.12
N ALA A 52 3.77 -7.10 -1.92
CA ALA A 52 3.40 -5.93 -2.72
C ALA A 52 3.03 -4.75 -1.83
N ALA A 53 2.24 -4.99 -0.78
CA ALA A 53 1.88 -3.97 0.19
C ALA A 53 3.11 -3.34 0.88
N ILE A 54 4.08 -4.16 1.30
CA ILE A 54 5.31 -3.68 1.94
C ILE A 54 6.14 -2.83 0.96
N ASN A 55 6.27 -3.25 -0.29
CA ASN A 55 7.00 -2.49 -1.31
C ASN A 55 6.36 -1.11 -1.55
N ASP A 56 5.03 -1.05 -1.62
CA ASP A 56 4.30 0.20 -1.79
C ASP A 56 4.41 1.10 -0.56
N HIS A 57 4.30 0.53 0.65
CA HIS A 57 4.52 1.28 1.89
C HIS A 57 5.93 1.85 1.97
N LEU A 58 6.95 1.08 1.58
CA LEU A 58 8.34 1.57 1.50
C LEU A 58 8.49 2.71 0.50
N ALA A 59 7.85 2.61 -0.68
CA ALA A 59 7.87 3.68 -1.66
C ALA A 59 7.20 4.96 -1.13
N ALA A 60 6.01 4.85 -0.54
CA ALA A 60 5.30 5.97 0.07
C ALA A 60 6.09 6.63 1.20
N VAL A 61 6.76 5.84 2.06
CA VAL A 61 7.59 6.38 3.16
C VAL A 61 8.84 7.09 2.65
N ARG A 62 9.46 6.62 1.55
CA ARG A 62 10.60 7.31 0.94
C ARG A 62 10.22 8.69 0.41
N LEU A 63 9.03 8.81 -0.17
CA LEU A 63 8.50 10.07 -0.72
C LEU A 63 8.03 10.99 0.40
N ASN A 64 7.26 10.45 1.34
CA ASN A 64 6.71 11.16 2.47
C ASN A 64 6.87 10.33 3.76
N PRO A 65 7.90 10.61 4.57
CA PRO A 65 8.13 9.94 5.84
C PRO A 65 6.99 10.11 6.85
N LYS A 66 6.08 11.07 6.66
CA LYS A 66 4.90 11.32 7.50
C LYS A 66 3.62 10.68 6.96
N SER A 67 3.69 9.93 5.85
CA SER A 67 2.54 9.22 5.29
C SER A 67 2.00 8.16 6.26
N ARG A 68 0.73 7.77 6.07
CA ARG A 68 0.11 6.68 6.85
C ARG A 68 0.87 5.35 6.71
N SER A 69 1.60 5.20 5.61
CA SER A 69 2.43 4.02 5.33
C SER A 69 3.53 3.78 6.36
N GLY A 70 4.03 4.80 7.06
CA GLY A 70 5.06 4.62 8.09
C GLY A 70 4.60 3.74 9.25
N GLN A 71 3.38 3.98 9.75
CA GLN A 71 2.80 3.17 10.82
C GLN A 71 2.43 1.77 10.32
N ALA A 72 1.86 1.67 9.11
CA ALA A 72 1.51 0.38 8.50
C ALA A 72 2.74 -0.51 8.26
N LEU A 73 3.86 0.07 7.81
CA LEU A 73 5.12 -0.64 7.62
C LEU A 73 5.69 -1.18 8.93
N LYS A 74 5.65 -0.36 10.00
CA LYS A 74 6.05 -0.81 11.33
C LYS A 74 5.23 -2.01 11.79
N ALA A 75 3.91 -1.93 11.66
CA ALA A 75 3.01 -3.04 12.00
C ALA A 75 3.29 -4.29 11.14
N ALA A 76 3.56 -4.11 9.85
CA ALA A 76 3.92 -5.22 8.96
C ALA A 76 5.19 -5.93 9.40
N TYR A 77 6.23 -5.19 9.81
CA TYR A 77 7.46 -5.78 10.34
C TYR A 77 7.27 -6.45 11.70
N GLU A 78 6.47 -5.90 12.60
CA GLU A 78 6.15 -6.55 13.87
C GLU A 78 5.46 -7.91 13.65
N ILE A 79 4.50 -7.96 12.71
CA ILE A 79 3.84 -9.20 12.30
C ILE A 79 4.86 -10.19 11.75
N LEU A 80 5.70 -9.77 10.80
CA LEU A 80 6.71 -10.64 10.19
C LEU A 80 7.73 -11.16 11.21
N ASN A 81 8.18 -10.33 12.15
CA ASN A 81 9.11 -10.71 13.21
C ASN A 81 8.49 -11.69 14.20
N PHE A 82 7.18 -11.59 14.47
CA PHE A 82 6.48 -12.56 15.32
C PHE A 82 6.48 -13.96 14.68
N TYR A 83 6.24 -14.05 13.37
CA TYR A 83 6.23 -15.32 12.64
C TYR A 83 7.63 -15.85 12.31
N ASN A 84 8.59 -14.95 12.08
CA ASN A 84 9.98 -15.29 11.72
C ASN A 84 10.94 -14.82 12.81
N LYS A 85 10.99 -15.55 13.93
CA LYS A 85 11.95 -15.27 15.02
C LYS A 85 13.42 -15.49 14.62
N ASP A 86 13.67 -16.14 13.48
CA ASP A 86 15.02 -16.51 13.00
C ASP A 86 15.58 -15.57 11.91
N LEU A 87 14.91 -14.46 11.57
CA LEU A 87 15.39 -13.50 10.56
C LEU A 87 16.17 -12.30 11.12
N TYR A 88 16.66 -12.39 12.36
CA TYR A 88 17.84 -11.61 12.75
C TYR A 88 19.07 -12.32 12.19
N ASN A 89 19.32 -12.16 10.89
CA ASN A 89 20.67 -12.36 10.37
C ASN A 89 21.46 -11.08 10.73
N PRO A 90 22.55 -11.20 11.52
CA PRO A 90 23.28 -10.11 12.19
C PRO A 90 23.82 -9.00 11.28
#